data_AF-A0A7W5K221-F1
#
_entry.id   AF-A0A7W5K221-F1
#
_cell.length_a   1.000
_cell.length_b   1.000
_cell.length_c   1.000
_cell.angle_alpha   90.00
_cell.angle_beta   90.00
_cell.angle_gamma   90.00
#
_symmetry.space_group_name_H-M   'P 1'
#
loop_
_entity.id
_entity.type
_entity.pdbx_description
1 polymer ?
#
loop_
_entity_poly.entity_id
_entity_poly.type
_entity_poly.pdbx_seq_one_letter_code
_entity_poly.pdbx_strand_id
1 'polypeptide(L)'
;MPLTISHSKKKNTFRTYRRAEVVVFHKTRESFGGLSNMAAGFPLYVNGIRILTSEALYQACRFPHLPDVQKEIIGQRSPMTAKMKSKPHRNNSRPDWDQVNFRVMRWCLRVKLAQHYEEFGRLLLSTKDRPIVELSRKDDFWGAKTDDLADEILIGQNVLGRLLMELRELLKKDSDGKLKKVSPLNIPDFLFLGDLIGPVDGTMKPSKQQYIQRSML
;
A
#
# COMPACT_ATOMS: atom_id res chain seq x y z
N MET A 1 -34.50 35.46 -11.71
CA MET A 1 -34.60 34.04 -12.09
C MET A 1 -33.36 33.32 -11.57
N PRO A 2 -33.50 32.14 -10.94
CA PRO A 2 -32.66 31.71 -9.82
C PRO A 2 -31.35 31.01 -10.21
N LEU A 3 -30.42 31.04 -9.25
CA LEU A 3 -29.13 30.35 -9.21
C LEU A 3 -29.26 28.84 -9.49
N THR A 4 -28.52 28.33 -10.47
CA THR A 4 -28.24 26.90 -10.59
C THR A 4 -26.95 26.57 -9.84
N ILE A 5 -27.11 26.21 -8.56
CA ILE A 5 -26.06 25.51 -7.81
C ILE A 5 -25.96 24.10 -8.38
N SER A 6 -24.93 23.88 -9.20
CA SER A 6 -24.52 22.55 -9.65
C SER A 6 -24.10 21.70 -8.45
N HIS A 7 -25.05 20.95 -7.90
CA HIS A 7 -24.77 19.88 -6.94
C HIS A 7 -24.09 18.73 -7.68
N SER A 8 -22.76 18.76 -7.72
CA SER A 8 -21.94 17.58 -8.00
C SER A 8 -22.35 16.46 -7.03
N LYS A 9 -23.09 15.46 -7.51
CA LYS A 9 -23.41 14.24 -6.77
C LYS A 9 -22.10 13.59 -6.30
N LYS A 10 -21.73 13.79 -5.03
CA LYS A 10 -20.65 13.02 -4.40
C LYS A 10 -21.03 11.54 -4.51
N LYS A 11 -20.30 10.76 -5.33
CA LYS A 11 -20.46 9.31 -5.36
C LYS A 11 -20.22 8.79 -3.94
N ASN A 12 -21.19 8.08 -3.38
CA ASN A 12 -21.02 7.42 -2.10
C ASN A 12 -19.91 6.36 -2.24
N THR A 13 -18.78 6.57 -1.57
CA THR A 13 -17.61 5.67 -1.64
C THR A 13 -17.67 4.54 -0.62
N PHE A 14 -18.57 4.62 0.37
CA PHE A 14 -18.76 3.60 1.38
C PHE A 14 -19.42 2.35 0.81
N ARG A 15 -19.07 1.20 1.39
CA ARG A 15 -19.65 -0.10 1.08
C ARG A 15 -19.96 -0.82 2.38
N THR A 16 -20.99 -1.65 2.32
CA THR A 16 -21.40 -2.57 3.38
C THR A 16 -21.02 -3.98 2.97
N TYR A 17 -20.45 -4.75 3.89
CA TYR A 17 -20.00 -6.11 3.69
C TYR A 17 -20.56 -7.02 4.78
N ARG A 18 -21.08 -8.19 4.42
CA ARG A 18 -21.39 -9.25 5.39
C ARG A 18 -20.12 -10.01 5.70
N ARG A 19 -19.75 -10.10 6.98
CA ARG A 19 -18.49 -10.71 7.42
C ARG A 19 -18.32 -12.15 6.95
N ALA A 20 -19.40 -12.93 6.89
CA ALA A 20 -19.39 -14.31 6.43
C ALA A 20 -19.06 -14.48 4.93
N GLU A 21 -19.27 -13.43 4.12
CA GLU A 21 -19.12 -13.48 2.65
C GLU A 21 -17.77 -12.93 2.17
N VAL A 22 -16.95 -12.40 3.08
CA VAL A 22 -15.70 -11.70 2.75
C VAL A 22 -14.47 -12.34 3.37
N VAL A 23 -13.32 -12.07 2.79
CA VAL A 23 -12.02 -12.30 3.42
C VAL A 23 -11.69 -11.10 4.29
N VAL A 24 -11.75 -11.29 5.61
CA VAL A 24 -11.32 -10.26 6.57
C VAL A 24 -9.85 -10.48 6.93
N PHE A 25 -9.07 -9.41 6.96
CA PHE A 25 -7.79 -9.39 7.64
C PHE A 25 -7.72 -8.22 8.62
N HIS A 26 -7.10 -8.46 9.78
CA HIS A 26 -6.91 -7.45 10.83
C HIS A 26 -5.48 -7.50 11.40
N LYS A 27 -4.94 -8.70 11.63
CA LYS A 27 -3.56 -8.88 12.13
C LYS A 27 -2.66 -9.47 11.06
N THR A 28 -1.40 -9.04 11.07
CA THR A 28 -0.40 -9.44 10.07
C THR A 28 0.09 -10.89 10.18
N ARG A 29 -0.20 -11.58 11.30
CA ARG A 29 0.21 -12.97 11.55
C ARG A 29 -0.89 -14.01 11.35
N GLU A 30 -2.10 -13.58 10.98
CA GLU A 30 -3.22 -14.48 10.67
C GLU A 30 -3.14 -14.96 9.22
N SER A 31 -3.99 -15.91 8.82
CA SER A 31 -3.94 -16.57 7.50
C SER A 31 -3.95 -15.60 6.31
N PHE A 32 -4.62 -14.46 6.44
CA PHE A 32 -4.66 -13.39 5.43
C PHE A 32 -3.83 -12.15 5.82
N GLY A 33 -3.03 -12.25 6.88
CA GLY A 33 -2.24 -11.14 7.41
C GLY A 33 -1.22 -10.59 6.41
N GLY A 34 -0.75 -11.44 5.50
CA GLY A 34 0.10 -11.03 4.37
C GLY A 34 -0.56 -10.05 3.39
N LEU A 35 -1.89 -9.92 3.39
CA LEU A 35 -2.61 -8.91 2.58
C LEU A 35 -2.39 -7.48 3.09
N SER A 36 -2.10 -7.32 4.38
CA SER A 36 -1.82 -6.01 4.95
C SER A 36 -0.56 -5.40 4.35
N ASN A 37 -0.57 -4.09 4.14
CA ASN A 37 0.62 -3.32 3.77
C ASN A 37 1.62 -3.22 4.95
N MET A 38 1.17 -3.54 6.18
CA MET A 38 1.99 -3.68 7.38
C MET A 38 2.64 -5.06 7.52
N ALA A 39 2.34 -6.01 6.63
CA ALA A 39 2.88 -7.36 6.74
C ALA A 39 4.42 -7.37 6.64
N ALA A 40 5.07 -7.95 7.65
CA ALA A 40 6.48 -8.32 7.55
C ALA A 40 6.64 -9.57 6.67
N GLY A 41 7.87 -9.91 6.29
CA GLY A 41 8.16 -11.06 5.42
C GLY A 41 8.20 -10.72 3.92
N PHE A 42 7.74 -9.53 3.54
CA PHE A 42 7.77 -9.05 2.15
C PHE A 42 8.67 -7.80 2.00
N PRO A 43 9.99 -7.90 2.24
CA PRO A 43 10.88 -6.76 2.08
C PRO A 43 10.90 -6.30 0.63
N LEU A 44 10.91 -4.99 0.42
CA LEU A 44 10.90 -4.35 -0.88
C LEU A 44 12.27 -3.78 -1.22
N TYR A 45 12.57 -3.66 -2.50
CA TYR A 45 13.76 -2.98 -3.01
C TYR A 45 13.36 -1.92 -4.02
N VAL A 46 13.66 -0.66 -3.72
CA VAL A 46 13.41 0.49 -4.60
C VAL A 46 14.71 1.26 -4.73
N ASN A 47 15.14 1.54 -5.97
CA ASN A 47 16.45 2.16 -6.25
C ASN A 47 17.62 1.44 -5.53
N GLY A 48 17.56 0.10 -5.44
CA GLY A 48 18.56 -0.72 -4.74
C GLY A 48 18.49 -0.68 -3.21
N ILE A 49 17.56 0.08 -2.62
CA ILE A 49 17.42 0.22 -1.17
C ILE A 49 16.36 -0.71 -0.63
N ARG A 50 16.76 -1.46 0.39
CA ARG A 50 15.87 -2.39 1.11
C ARG A 50 14.93 -1.63 2.05
N ILE A 51 13.65 -1.97 1.99
CA ILE A 51 12.58 -1.39 2.80
C ILE A 51 11.77 -2.54 3.40
N LEU A 52 11.53 -2.53 4.70
CA LEU A 52 11.01 -3.73 5.38
C LEU A 52 9.55 -4.05 5.08
N THR A 53 8.72 -3.05 4.77
CA THR A 53 7.28 -3.20 4.51
C THR A 53 6.76 -2.19 3.50
N SER A 54 5.61 -2.50 2.88
CA SER A 54 4.90 -1.55 2.02
C SER A 54 4.43 -0.30 2.78
N GLU A 55 4.09 -0.40 4.08
CA GLU A 55 3.78 0.76 4.92
C GLU A 55 4.98 1.72 5.01
N ALA A 56 6.19 1.21 5.26
CA ALA A 56 7.37 2.07 5.38
C ALA A 56 7.65 2.81 4.06
N LEU A 57 7.53 2.11 2.92
CA LEU A 57 7.65 2.73 1.60
C LEU A 57 6.57 3.79 1.36
N TYR A 58 5.31 3.47 1.67
CA TYR A 58 4.18 4.39 1.54
C TYR A 58 4.38 5.68 2.36
N GLN A 59 4.82 5.55 3.61
CA GLN A 59 5.11 6.70 4.47
C GLN A 59 6.31 7.51 3.98
N ALA A 60 7.34 6.88 3.41
CA ALA A 60 8.48 7.59 2.83
C ALA A 60 8.08 8.37 1.56
N CYS A 61 7.27 7.79 0.67
CA CYS A 61 6.78 8.46 -0.54
C CYS A 61 5.90 9.70 -0.26
N ARG A 62 5.43 9.88 0.98
CA ARG A 62 4.72 11.08 1.43
C ARG A 62 5.61 12.34 1.47
N PHE A 63 6.93 12.16 1.61
CA PHE A 63 7.90 13.24 1.81
C PHE A 63 9.01 13.21 0.76
N PRO A 64 8.70 13.37 -0.53
CA PRO A 64 9.70 13.28 -1.60
C PRO A 64 10.82 14.33 -1.49
N HIS A 65 10.54 15.47 -0.86
CA HIS A 65 11.51 16.56 -0.69
C HIS A 65 12.32 16.48 0.61
N LEU A 66 12.09 15.46 1.46
CA LEU A 66 12.74 15.31 2.76
C LEU A 66 13.46 13.95 2.85
N PRO A 67 14.62 13.79 2.19
CA PRO A 67 15.33 12.52 2.16
C PRO A 67 15.69 12.01 3.56
N ASP A 68 16.01 12.89 4.52
CA ASP A 68 16.36 12.45 5.88
C ASP A 68 15.15 11.92 6.66
N VAL A 69 13.96 12.49 6.45
CA VAL A 69 12.71 11.93 6.99
C VAL A 69 12.41 10.57 6.37
N GLN A 70 12.65 10.41 5.06
CA GLN A 70 12.51 9.12 4.39
C GLN A 70 13.48 8.07 4.97
N LYS A 71 14.76 8.41 5.21
CA LYS A 71 15.74 7.55 5.89
C LYS A 71 15.27 7.14 7.28
N GLU A 72 14.80 8.10 8.09
CA GLU A 72 14.28 7.82 9.43
C GLU A 72 13.13 6.82 9.39
N ILE A 73 12.18 6.99 8.47
CA ILE A 73 11.00 6.12 8.31
C ILE A 73 11.42 4.70 7.91
N ILE A 74 12.24 4.53 6.88
CA ILE A 74 12.62 3.20 6.37
C ILE A 74 13.61 2.48 7.30
N GLY A 75 14.34 3.21 8.14
CA GLY A 75 15.23 2.67 9.16
C GLY A 75 14.49 1.98 10.33
N GLN A 76 13.17 2.14 10.43
CA GLN A 76 12.39 1.54 11.51
C GLN A 76 12.14 0.04 11.28
N ARG A 77 12.39 -0.77 12.32
CA ARG A 77 12.19 -2.23 12.29
C ARG A 77 10.73 -2.67 12.21
N SER A 78 9.81 -1.82 12.67
CA SER A 78 8.38 -2.10 12.71
C SER A 78 7.63 -1.12 11.80
N PRO A 79 6.65 -1.60 11.01
CA PRO A 79 5.82 -0.74 10.17
C PRO A 79 5.01 0.26 11.01
N MET A 80 4.61 -0.11 12.23
CA MET A 80 3.93 0.81 13.14
C MET A 80 4.87 1.94 13.55
N THR A 81 6.14 1.64 13.83
CA THR A 81 7.14 2.65 14.17
C THR A 81 7.46 3.54 12.97
N ALA A 82 7.56 2.99 11.77
CA ALA A 82 7.71 3.78 10.52
C ALA A 82 6.56 4.79 10.37
N LYS A 83 5.31 4.35 10.56
CA LYS A 83 4.12 5.23 10.59
C LYS A 83 4.12 6.23 11.74
N MET A 84 4.69 5.88 12.90
CA MET A 84 4.81 6.83 14.01
C MET A 84 5.85 7.91 13.69
N LYS A 85 6.99 7.55 13.10
CA LYS A 85 8.03 8.51 12.69
C LYS A 85 7.57 9.44 11.57
N SER A 86 6.63 9.03 10.73
CA SER A 86 6.04 9.94 9.74
C SER A 86 5.08 10.98 10.33
N LYS A 87 4.50 10.76 11.52
CA LYS A 87 3.45 11.63 12.09
C LYS A 87 3.91 13.07 12.36
N PRO A 88 5.07 13.33 13.01
CA PRO A 88 5.52 14.70 13.28
C PRO A 88 5.73 15.54 12.01
N HIS A 89 6.07 14.90 10.88
CA HIS A 89 6.36 15.58 9.62
C HIS A 89 5.14 15.79 8.73
N ARG A 90 3.91 15.42 9.16
CA ARG A 90 2.71 15.49 8.30
C ARG A 90 2.45 16.87 7.71
N ASN A 91 2.84 17.95 8.38
CA ASN A 91 2.71 19.32 7.87
C ASN A 91 3.66 19.61 6.69
N ASN A 92 4.67 18.76 6.49
CA ASN A 92 5.62 18.82 5.38
C ASN A 92 5.36 17.75 4.31
N SER A 93 4.15 17.17 4.29
CA SER A 93 3.74 16.27 3.21
C SER A 93 3.86 16.96 1.85
N ARG A 94 4.10 16.18 0.78
CA ARG A 94 3.90 16.69 -0.59
C ARG A 94 2.51 17.36 -0.72
N PRO A 95 2.40 18.50 -1.42
CA PRO A 95 1.18 19.31 -1.43
C PRO A 95 -0.02 18.62 -2.09
N ASP A 96 0.23 17.63 -2.95
CA ASP A 96 -0.77 16.81 -3.62
C ASP A 96 -1.08 15.49 -2.89
N TRP A 97 -0.63 15.32 -1.64
CA TRP A 97 -0.69 14.03 -0.93
C TRP A 97 -2.10 13.42 -0.90
N ASP A 98 -3.12 14.21 -0.58
CA ASP A 98 -4.50 13.71 -0.52
C ASP A 98 -5.04 13.27 -1.89
N GLN A 99 -4.47 13.79 -2.97
CA GLN A 99 -4.81 13.41 -4.35
C GLN A 99 -4.02 12.19 -4.83
N VAL A 100 -2.82 11.93 -4.31
CA VAL A 100 -1.95 10.85 -4.79
C VAL A 100 -1.83 9.66 -3.85
N ASN A 101 -2.28 9.77 -2.59
CA ASN A 101 -2.10 8.73 -1.57
C ASN A 101 -2.57 7.33 -2.04
N PHE A 102 -3.70 7.22 -2.72
CA PHE A 102 -4.23 5.96 -3.24
C PHE A 102 -3.37 5.43 -4.39
N ARG A 103 -2.83 6.31 -5.25
CA ARG A 103 -1.91 5.93 -6.34
C ARG A 103 -0.60 5.41 -5.77
N VAL A 104 -0.08 6.06 -4.73
CA VAL A 104 1.14 5.64 -4.02
C VAL A 104 0.93 4.30 -3.34
N MET A 105 -0.18 4.09 -2.62
CA MET A 105 -0.47 2.78 -2.01
C MET A 105 -0.64 1.68 -3.07
N ARG A 106 -1.38 1.95 -4.15
CA ARG A 106 -1.52 1.02 -5.29
C ARG A 106 -0.15 0.64 -5.84
N TRP A 107 0.74 1.60 -6.02
CA TRP A 107 2.10 1.35 -6.49
C TRP A 107 2.91 0.52 -5.49
N CYS A 108 2.84 0.80 -4.19
CA CYS A 108 3.50 0.01 -3.15
C CYS A 108 3.05 -1.46 -3.14
N LEU A 109 1.75 -1.72 -3.34
CA LEU A 109 1.22 -3.08 -3.46
C LEU A 109 1.67 -3.77 -4.75
N ARG A 110 1.77 -3.03 -5.86
CA ARG A 110 2.35 -3.56 -7.10
C ARG A 110 3.81 -3.93 -6.95
N VAL A 111 4.61 -3.09 -6.28
CA VAL A 111 6.02 -3.39 -5.97
C VAL A 111 6.12 -4.66 -5.12
N LYS A 112 5.26 -4.79 -4.10
CA LYS A 112 5.17 -6.00 -3.28
C LYS A 112 4.85 -7.24 -4.11
N LEU A 113 3.86 -7.19 -5.00
CA LEU A 113 3.55 -8.30 -5.90
C LEU A 113 4.70 -8.61 -6.85
N ALA A 114 5.30 -7.59 -7.46
CA ALA A 114 6.38 -7.80 -8.43
C ALA A 114 7.55 -8.59 -7.82
N GLN A 115 7.96 -8.21 -6.61
CA GLN A 115 9.11 -8.82 -5.92
C GLN A 115 8.78 -10.11 -5.15
N HIS A 116 7.50 -10.33 -4.82
CA HIS A 116 7.02 -11.51 -4.10
C HIS A 116 5.93 -12.22 -4.89
N TYR A 117 6.17 -12.37 -6.19
CA TYR A 117 5.15 -12.78 -7.17
C TYR A 117 4.47 -14.10 -6.80
N GLU A 118 5.25 -15.10 -6.41
CA GLU A 118 4.72 -16.43 -6.08
C GLU A 118 4.04 -16.48 -4.71
N GLU A 119 4.66 -15.90 -3.67
CA GLU A 119 4.13 -15.97 -2.31
C GLU A 119 2.91 -15.05 -2.13
N PHE A 120 3.07 -13.77 -2.46
CA PHE A 120 1.99 -12.80 -2.34
C PHE A 120 0.90 -13.02 -3.40
N GLY A 121 1.27 -13.46 -4.60
CA GLY A 121 0.32 -13.80 -5.66
C GLY A 121 -0.57 -14.98 -5.27
N ARG A 122 0.00 -16.07 -4.73
CA ARG A 122 -0.81 -17.19 -4.20
C ARG A 122 -1.75 -16.74 -3.09
N LEU A 123 -1.28 -15.87 -2.18
CA LEU A 123 -2.13 -15.33 -1.13
C LEU A 123 -3.31 -14.53 -1.71
N LEU A 124 -3.07 -13.64 -2.68
CA LEU A 124 -4.13 -12.90 -3.37
C LEU A 124 -5.13 -13.85 -4.05
N LEU A 125 -4.65 -14.83 -4.82
CA LEU A 125 -5.51 -15.75 -5.56
C LEU A 125 -6.32 -16.67 -4.63
N SER A 126 -5.81 -17.02 -3.45
CA SER A 126 -6.53 -17.83 -2.46
C SER A 126 -7.81 -17.17 -1.93
N THR A 127 -7.95 -15.85 -2.10
CA THR A 127 -9.17 -15.11 -1.76
C THR A 127 -10.33 -15.40 -2.73
N LYS A 128 -10.06 -16.03 -3.89
CA LYS A 128 -11.01 -16.33 -4.96
C LYS A 128 -11.73 -15.05 -5.41
N ASP A 129 -13.05 -15.08 -5.53
CA ASP A 129 -13.86 -13.92 -5.92
C ASP A 129 -14.46 -13.17 -4.72
N ARG A 130 -14.16 -13.61 -3.50
CA ARG A 130 -14.67 -12.96 -2.29
C ARG A 130 -14.08 -11.56 -2.14
N PRO A 131 -14.86 -10.57 -1.65
CA PRO A 131 -14.32 -9.28 -1.30
C PRO A 131 -13.22 -9.40 -0.24
N ILE A 132 -12.19 -8.57 -0.37
CA ILE A 132 -11.11 -8.46 0.63
C ILE A 132 -11.40 -7.22 1.48
N VAL A 133 -11.42 -7.37 2.80
CA VAL A 133 -11.76 -6.29 3.74
C VAL A 133 -10.70 -6.18 4.84
N GLU A 134 -10.09 -5.00 4.97
CA GLU A 134 -9.29 -4.66 6.15
C GLU A 134 -10.24 -4.29 7.29
N LEU A 135 -10.28 -5.08 8.35
CA LEU A 135 -11.02 -4.71 9.56
C LEU A 135 -10.19 -3.71 10.36
N SER A 136 -10.78 -2.55 10.64
CA SER A 136 -10.17 -1.46 11.38
C SER A 136 -11.04 -1.04 12.56
N ARG A 137 -10.39 -0.67 13.66
CA ARG A 137 -11.09 -0.12 14.84
C ARG A 137 -11.50 1.34 14.67
N LYS A 138 -10.84 2.08 13.77
CA LYS A 138 -10.94 3.56 13.70
C LYS A 138 -10.97 4.14 12.29
N ASP A 139 -10.46 3.42 11.30
CA ASP A 139 -10.27 3.91 9.93
C ASP A 139 -11.29 3.27 8.99
N ASP A 140 -12.21 4.08 8.48
CA ASP A 140 -13.22 3.68 7.48
C ASP A 140 -12.82 4.10 6.05
N PHE A 141 -11.65 4.72 5.87
CA PHE A 141 -11.13 5.07 4.56
C PHE A 141 -10.32 3.91 3.98
N TRP A 142 -9.26 3.48 4.67
CA TRP A 142 -8.44 2.36 4.21
C TRP A 142 -9.11 1.00 4.44
N GLY A 143 -9.83 0.87 5.55
CA GLY A 143 -10.54 -0.35 5.93
C GLY A 143 -12.04 -0.15 6.11
N ALA A 144 -12.64 -1.05 6.89
CA ALA A 144 -14.04 -1.03 7.32
C ALA A 144 -14.12 -1.32 8.83
N LYS A 145 -15.14 -0.76 9.47
CA LYS A 145 -15.46 -0.93 10.90
C LYS A 145 -16.69 -1.82 11.05
N THR A 146 -16.88 -2.38 12.23
CA THR A 146 -18.14 -3.04 12.58
C THR A 146 -19.21 -1.97 12.84
N ASP A 147 -20.39 -2.17 12.25
CA ASP A 147 -21.55 -1.25 12.39
C ASP A 147 -22.57 -1.77 13.41
N ASP A 148 -22.44 -3.04 13.80
CA ASP A 148 -23.35 -3.75 14.67
C ASP A 148 -22.63 -4.34 15.89
N LEU A 149 -23.38 -4.60 16.96
CA LEU A 149 -22.86 -5.25 18.17
C LEU A 149 -22.50 -6.72 17.95
N ALA A 150 -23.07 -7.34 16.90
CA ALA A 150 -22.85 -8.74 16.55
C ALA A 150 -21.63 -8.94 15.63
N ASP A 151 -20.94 -7.86 15.23
CA ASP A 151 -19.73 -7.92 14.41
C ASP A 151 -19.97 -8.56 13.01
N GLU A 152 -21.22 -8.64 12.54
CA GLU A 152 -21.62 -9.30 11.29
C GLU A 152 -21.53 -8.36 10.08
N ILE A 153 -21.69 -7.06 10.30
CA ILE A 153 -21.74 -6.05 9.25
C ILE A 153 -20.52 -5.14 9.34
N LEU A 154 -19.78 -5.06 8.23
CA LEU A 154 -18.63 -4.18 8.10
C LEU A 154 -18.96 -3.01 7.16
N ILE A 155 -18.71 -1.78 7.58
CA ILE A 155 -18.95 -0.57 6.80
C ILE A 155 -17.67 0.26 6.69
N GLY A 156 -17.35 0.64 5.46
CA GLY A 156 -16.22 1.53 5.15
C GLY A 156 -15.98 1.63 3.66
N GLN A 157 -15.13 2.57 3.26
CA GLN A 157 -14.66 2.70 1.88
C GLN A 157 -13.76 1.51 1.50
N ASN A 158 -13.01 0.98 2.49
CA ASN A 158 -12.14 -0.19 2.34
C ASN A 158 -11.22 -0.07 1.11
N VAL A 159 -10.57 1.09 0.97
CA VAL A 159 -9.73 1.40 -0.20
C VAL A 159 -8.60 0.37 -0.33
N LEU A 160 -7.98 -0.07 0.77
CA LEU A 160 -6.90 -1.05 0.72
C LEU A 160 -7.39 -2.40 0.16
N GLY A 161 -8.50 -2.91 0.69
CA GLY A 161 -9.12 -4.14 0.21
C GLY A 161 -9.49 -4.06 -1.28
N ARG A 162 -10.00 -2.91 -1.73
CA ARG A 162 -10.33 -2.67 -3.14
C ARG A 162 -9.11 -2.64 -4.05
N LEU A 163 -8.01 -2.04 -3.61
CA LEU A 163 -6.74 -2.08 -4.36
C LEU A 163 -6.19 -3.51 -4.47
N LEU A 164 -6.33 -4.32 -3.42
CA LEU A 164 -5.92 -5.73 -3.44
C LEU A 164 -6.79 -6.55 -4.40
N MET A 165 -8.11 -6.32 -4.42
CA MET A 165 -9.00 -6.96 -5.39
C MET A 165 -8.68 -6.56 -6.83
N GLU A 166 -8.44 -5.28 -7.09
CA GLU A 166 -7.97 -4.80 -8.41
C GLU A 166 -6.67 -5.51 -8.82
N LEU A 167 -5.71 -5.61 -7.91
CA LEU A 167 -4.43 -6.27 -8.16
C LEU A 167 -4.58 -7.77 -8.41
N ARG A 168 -5.50 -8.45 -7.69
CA ARG A 168 -5.86 -9.85 -7.92
C ARG A 168 -6.42 -10.08 -9.32
N GLU A 169 -7.33 -9.23 -9.78
CA GLU A 169 -7.92 -9.36 -11.12
C GLU A 169 -6.92 -9.09 -12.24
N LEU A 170 -5.93 -8.21 -12.01
CA LEU A 170 -4.78 -8.06 -12.91
C LEU A 170 -3.91 -9.32 -12.92
N LEU A 171 -3.60 -9.87 -11.74
CA LEU A 171 -2.76 -11.07 -11.61
C LEU A 171 -3.38 -12.31 -12.29
N LYS A 172 -4.70 -12.50 -12.19
CA LYS A 172 -5.41 -13.59 -12.90
C LYS A 172 -5.18 -13.57 -14.42
N LYS A 173 -4.87 -12.40 -15.00
CA LYS A 173 -4.67 -12.20 -16.44
C LYS A 173 -3.19 -12.10 -16.84
N ASP A 174 -2.27 -12.17 -15.88
CA ASP A 174 -0.84 -11.92 -16.08
C ASP A 174 -0.08 -13.18 -16.54
N SER A 175 -0.47 -13.75 -17.68
CA SER A 175 0.10 -15.01 -18.18
C SER A 175 1.57 -14.90 -18.62
N ASP A 176 2.03 -13.69 -18.94
CA ASP A 176 3.39 -13.41 -19.40
C ASP A 176 4.29 -12.79 -18.31
N GLY A 177 3.79 -12.68 -17.07
CA GLY A 177 4.57 -12.18 -15.94
C GLY A 177 4.90 -10.68 -16.02
N LYS A 178 4.13 -9.89 -16.79
CA LYS A 178 4.31 -8.42 -16.88
C LYS A 178 4.22 -7.74 -15.51
N LEU A 179 3.45 -8.25 -14.57
CA LEU A 179 3.35 -7.66 -13.22
C LEU A 179 4.62 -7.85 -12.37
N LYS A 180 5.61 -8.63 -12.82
CA LYS A 180 6.96 -8.68 -12.22
C LYS A 180 7.74 -7.37 -12.43
N LYS A 181 7.24 -6.45 -13.26
CA LYS A 181 7.83 -5.12 -13.49
C LYS A 181 6.85 -4.02 -13.12
N VAL A 182 7.36 -2.95 -12.50
CA VAL A 182 6.57 -1.81 -12.06
C VAL A 182 7.27 -0.51 -12.45
N SER A 183 6.66 0.26 -13.33
CA SER A 183 7.12 1.62 -13.66
C SER A 183 6.87 2.58 -12.50
N PRO A 184 7.68 3.64 -12.35
CA PRO A 184 7.39 4.71 -11.40
C PRO A 184 6.06 5.39 -11.70
N LEU A 185 5.48 6.03 -10.68
CA LEU A 185 4.27 6.82 -10.87
C LEU A 185 4.58 8.09 -11.67
N ASN A 186 3.73 8.39 -12.65
CA ASN A 186 3.72 9.70 -13.30
C ASN A 186 3.03 10.73 -12.37
N ILE A 187 3.76 11.21 -11.37
CA ILE A 187 3.39 12.32 -10.47
C ILE A 187 4.62 13.23 -10.27
N PRO A 188 4.42 14.53 -9.97
CA PRO A 188 5.53 15.43 -9.69
C PRO A 188 6.42 14.90 -8.56
N ASP A 189 7.73 15.07 -8.72
CA ASP A 189 8.72 14.79 -7.68
C ASP A 189 8.51 13.41 -7.03
N PHE A 190 8.35 12.36 -7.83
CA PHE A 190 8.30 10.99 -7.30
C PHE A 190 9.70 10.49 -6.94
N LEU A 191 10.22 11.08 -5.86
CA LEU A 191 11.59 10.91 -5.37
C LEU A 191 11.65 9.94 -4.18
N PHE A 192 12.76 9.21 -4.10
CA PHE A 192 13.11 8.38 -2.96
C PHE A 192 14.59 8.59 -2.61
N LEU A 193 14.82 9.09 -1.40
CA LEU A 193 16.14 9.46 -0.88
C LEU A 193 16.89 10.49 -1.74
N GLY A 194 16.14 11.41 -2.35
CA GLY A 194 16.68 12.49 -3.19
C GLY A 194 16.75 12.16 -4.68
N ASP A 195 16.63 10.88 -5.05
CA ASP A 195 16.71 10.43 -6.44
C ASP A 195 15.33 10.13 -7.03
N LEU A 196 15.17 10.27 -8.35
CA LEU A 196 13.97 9.80 -9.06
C LEU A 196 13.79 8.29 -8.87
N ILE A 197 12.57 7.87 -8.55
CA ILE A 197 12.24 6.44 -8.47
C ILE A 197 12.34 5.83 -9.88
N GLY A 198 13.19 4.82 -10.02
CA GLY A 198 13.34 4.05 -11.25
C GLY A 198 12.32 2.92 -11.38
N PRO A 199 12.30 2.21 -12.53
CA PRO A 199 11.50 1.00 -12.66
C PRO A 199 11.96 -0.07 -11.67
N VAL A 200 11.00 -0.77 -11.08
CA VAL A 200 11.26 -1.93 -10.21
C VAL A 200 11.09 -3.20 -11.03
N ASP A 201 12.12 -4.05 -11.01
CA ASP A 201 12.09 -5.39 -11.61
C ASP A 201 12.21 -6.44 -10.50
N GLY A 202 11.14 -7.19 -10.25
CA GLY A 202 11.08 -8.24 -9.24
C GLY A 202 11.81 -9.53 -9.63
N THR A 203 12.28 -9.65 -10.88
CA THR A 203 13.13 -10.77 -11.31
C THR A 203 14.59 -10.57 -10.93
N MET A 204 15.01 -9.32 -10.67
CA MET A 204 16.36 -9.00 -10.25
C MET A 204 16.52 -9.28 -8.76
N LYS A 205 17.37 -10.24 -8.42
CA LYS A 205 17.80 -10.43 -7.04
C LYS A 205 18.76 -9.30 -6.65
N PRO A 206 18.63 -8.71 -5.46
CA PRO A 206 19.59 -7.73 -4.97
C PRO A 206 21.00 -8.34 -5.00
N SER A 207 21.95 -7.69 -5.66
CA SER A 207 23.33 -8.18 -5.70
C SER A 207 23.95 -8.05 -4.31
N LYS A 208 24.78 -9.02 -3.92
CA LYS A 208 25.49 -8.99 -2.62
C LYS A 208 26.36 -7.73 -2.43
N GLN A 209 26.77 -7.07 -3.53
CA GLN A 209 27.57 -5.84 -3.49
C GLN A 209 26.79 -4.60 -3.01
N GLN A 210 25.46 -4.56 -3.17
CA GLN A 210 24.65 -3.43 -2.67
C GLN A 210 24.56 -3.38 -1.13
N TYR A 211 24.87 -4.49 -0.43
CA TYR A 211 24.89 -4.54 1.03
C TYR A 211 26.09 -3.83 1.66
N ILE A 212 27.22 -3.74 0.95
CA ILE A 212 28.50 -3.30 1.52
C ILE A 212 28.69 -1.78 1.37
N GLN A 213 28.09 -1.17 0.35
CA GLN A 213 28.38 0.23 0.00
C GLN A 213 27.57 1.28 0.78
N ARG A 214 26.64 0.86 1.65
CA ARG A 214 25.76 1.80 2.40
C ARG A 214 25.68 1.56 3.90
N SER A 215 26.52 0.71 4.48
CA SER A 215 26.74 0.66 5.94
C SER A 215 27.56 1.85 6.47
N MET A 216 27.76 2.89 5.66
CA MET A 216 28.49 4.12 5.96
C MET A 216 27.66 5.41 5.69
N LEU A 217 26.32 5.29 5.60
CA LEU A 217 25.38 6.42 5.56
C LEU A 217 24.27 6.20 6.59
#